data_AF-A0A136KGQ7-F1
#
_entry.id   AF-A0A136KGQ7-F1
#
_cell.length_a   1.000
_cell.length_b   1.000
_cell.length_c   1.000
_cell.angle_alpha   90.00
_cell.angle_beta   90.00
_cell.angle_gamma   90.00
#
_symmetry.space_group_name_H-M   'P 1'
#
loop_
_entity.id
_entity.type
_entity.pdbx_description
1 polymer ?
#
loop_
_entity_poly.entity_id
_entity_poly.type
_entity_poly.pdbx_seq_one_letter_code
_entity_poly.pdbx_strand_id
1 'polypeptide(L)'
;MKEQSMRFQEWFVYLLEVSGYLPWILNQEGKHELLEDLNAFFREIKNMTTHDPAFDLKRCIEMIELLEAFQIRVEPISIARSEDHVILTTAHKAKGREWDYVFVPGFTTSWDKREHTRVSLVPQEVLAETPLDKKEELEDSRRLIYVMLTRAKKEFYISSPEILDITGQNKVAQRSAFCSELPADYIDHLQSPGVTIQEENDILTAALTRSPSTMWAASAFEEYVHVRCSHIVINSTNFNRYISSPLEFVLFDVLQVPRALTTAQIVGSAIHEALENWYTAPPTTRAHKVMKAYNYLLKQGVGQQEASRWKGDMDEMLERFEILDSTVGRIPTYTEMILGSKHMPLHLGKIPLSGRLDRIDMLDTKTAQVIDYKTSRDKSENEIRALRQSDLDPTEKQFSGIKGPLYRQLLFYKLLLGLHPTRPHHVESGAFWFLGPTQSTKSRPRILTLPDEHINELKEHIQIMYKTIRDPVFIRTIPWELEALQLSHGLVNH
;
A
#
# COMPACT_ATOMS: atom_id res chain seq x y z
N MET A 1 18.39 20.62 -20.12
CA MET A 1 19.56 20.36 -19.25
C MET A 1 19.21 19.77 -17.88
N LYS A 2 18.09 20.13 -17.22
CA LYS A 2 17.67 19.48 -15.96
C LYS A 2 17.25 18.00 -16.12
N GLU A 3 16.74 17.61 -17.30
CA GLU A 3 16.22 16.25 -17.57
C GLU A 3 17.29 15.14 -17.62
N GLN A 4 18.54 15.46 -17.98
CA GLN A 4 19.61 14.45 -18.16
C GLN A 4 20.16 13.88 -16.84
N SER A 5 19.74 14.40 -15.67
CA SER A 5 20.22 13.96 -14.36
C SER A 5 19.11 13.42 -13.45
N MET A 6 17.87 13.33 -13.92
CA MET A 6 16.75 12.84 -13.11
C MET A 6 16.72 11.31 -13.12
N ARG A 7 16.38 10.71 -11.98
CA ARG A 7 16.11 9.28 -11.91
C ARG A 7 14.82 8.98 -12.65
N PHE A 8 14.68 7.78 -13.20
CA PHE A 8 13.51 7.44 -14.02
C PHE A 8 12.18 7.62 -13.28
N GLN A 9 12.13 7.33 -11.97
CA GLN A 9 10.93 7.57 -11.15
C GLN A 9 10.58 9.07 -11.04
N GLU A 10 11.58 9.95 -10.91
CA GLU A 10 11.41 11.41 -10.88
C GLU A 10 10.96 11.92 -12.24
N TRP A 11 11.61 11.45 -13.30
CA TRP A 11 11.24 11.77 -14.67
C TRP A 11 9.80 11.35 -14.99
N PHE A 12 9.36 10.16 -14.54
CA PHE A 12 7.99 9.70 -14.76
C PHE A 12 6.97 10.59 -14.07
N VAL A 13 7.20 10.98 -12.81
CA VAL A 13 6.33 11.92 -12.10
C VAL A 13 6.33 13.28 -12.76
N TYR A 14 7.51 13.78 -13.16
CA TYR A 14 7.64 15.02 -13.93
C TYR A 14 6.87 14.96 -15.26
N LEU A 15 6.89 13.82 -15.96
CA LEU A 15 6.12 13.61 -17.19
C LEU A 15 4.62 13.71 -16.92
N LEU A 16 4.11 13.11 -15.84
CA LEU A 16 2.69 13.20 -15.46
C LEU A 16 2.25 14.64 -15.21
N GLU A 17 3.13 15.46 -14.63
CA GLU A 17 2.90 16.89 -14.37
C GLU A 17 2.92 17.71 -15.67
N VAL A 18 4.00 17.60 -16.46
CA VAL A 18 4.21 18.42 -17.67
C VAL A 18 3.22 18.06 -18.79
N SER A 19 2.87 16.78 -18.93
CA SER A 19 1.89 16.36 -19.92
C SER A 19 0.46 16.78 -19.59
N GLY A 20 0.20 17.20 -18.34
CA GLY A 20 -1.16 17.43 -17.84
C GLY A 20 -1.99 16.15 -17.70
N TYR A 21 -1.36 14.96 -17.75
CA TYR A 21 -2.07 13.68 -17.68
C TYR A 21 -2.73 13.46 -16.32
N LEU A 22 -2.07 13.83 -15.21
CA LEU A 22 -2.68 13.74 -13.88
C LEU A 22 -3.89 14.68 -13.73
N PRO A 23 -3.79 15.99 -14.08
CA PRO A 23 -4.96 16.88 -14.21
C PRO A 23 -6.09 16.30 -15.06
N TRP A 24 -5.75 15.67 -16.19
CA TRP A 24 -6.73 15.05 -17.07
C TRP A 24 -7.44 13.87 -16.40
N ILE A 25 -6.71 12.96 -15.72
CA ILE A 25 -7.29 11.86 -14.94
C ILE A 25 -8.25 12.40 -13.89
N LEU A 26 -7.83 13.42 -13.13
CA LEU A 26 -8.63 14.00 -12.05
C LEU A 26 -9.92 14.66 -12.54
N ASN A 27 -10.06 14.95 -13.84
CA ASN A 27 -11.27 15.49 -14.45
C ASN A 27 -12.20 14.43 -15.07
N GLN A 28 -11.81 13.14 -15.09
CA GLN A 28 -12.66 12.07 -15.62
C GLN A 28 -13.72 11.61 -14.60
N GLU A 29 -14.87 11.12 -15.09
CA GLU A 29 -15.92 10.54 -14.23
C GLU A 29 -15.43 9.26 -13.50
N GLY A 30 -14.64 8.41 -14.18
CA GLY A 30 -14.03 7.18 -13.64
C GLY A 30 -12.65 7.36 -13.01
N LYS A 31 -12.31 8.55 -12.48
CA LYS A 31 -10.92 8.87 -12.06
C LYS A 31 -10.30 7.90 -11.05
N HIS A 32 -11.10 7.23 -10.21
CA HIS A 32 -10.58 6.28 -9.23
C HIS A 32 -9.98 5.03 -9.88
N GLU A 33 -10.62 4.47 -10.92
CA GLU A 33 -10.10 3.33 -11.67
C GLU A 33 -8.79 3.70 -12.38
N LEU A 34 -8.77 4.86 -13.06
CA LEU A 34 -7.59 5.38 -13.73
C LEU A 34 -6.42 5.62 -12.77
N LEU A 35 -6.70 6.09 -11.54
CA LEU A 35 -5.69 6.24 -10.50
C LEU A 35 -5.18 4.90 -9.97
N GLU A 36 -6.05 3.90 -9.82
CA GLU A 36 -5.63 2.54 -9.46
C GLU A 36 -4.70 1.93 -10.52
N ASP A 37 -5.03 2.11 -11.80
CA ASP A 37 -4.21 1.67 -12.93
C ASP A 37 -2.86 2.40 -12.98
N LEU A 38 -2.86 3.72 -12.82
CA LEU A 38 -1.65 4.53 -12.75
C LEU A 38 -0.75 4.09 -11.58
N ASN A 39 -1.35 3.80 -10.42
CA ASN A 39 -0.62 3.28 -9.26
C ASN A 39 -0.06 1.88 -9.51
N ALA A 40 -0.79 1.04 -10.25
CA ALA A 40 -0.34 -0.28 -10.65
C ALA A 40 0.89 -0.20 -11.58
N PHE A 41 0.82 0.68 -12.58
CA PHE A 41 1.92 0.91 -13.50
C PHE A 41 3.14 1.54 -12.82
N PHE A 42 2.94 2.54 -11.95
CA PHE A 42 4.04 3.16 -11.22
C PHE A 42 4.73 2.19 -10.24
N ARG A 43 3.98 1.25 -9.66
CA ARG A 43 4.57 0.17 -8.85
C ARG A 43 5.47 -0.73 -9.69
N GLU A 44 5.09 -1.02 -10.92
CA GLU A 44 5.92 -1.81 -11.84
C GLU A 44 7.21 -1.05 -12.20
N ILE A 45 7.11 0.24 -12.50
CA ILE A 45 8.28 1.11 -12.70
C ILE A 45 9.21 1.07 -11.47
N LYS A 46 8.67 1.17 -10.26
CA LYS A 46 9.45 1.07 -9.02
C LYS A 46 10.14 -0.28 -8.87
N ASN A 47 9.45 -1.37 -9.18
CA ASN A 47 10.04 -2.71 -9.13
C ASN A 47 11.20 -2.85 -10.12
N MET A 48 11.02 -2.39 -11.36
CA MET A 48 12.06 -2.47 -12.39
C MET A 48 13.28 -1.61 -12.07
N THR A 49 13.07 -0.36 -11.66
CA THR A 49 14.16 0.55 -11.26
C THR A 49 14.94 0.04 -10.03
N THR A 50 14.32 -0.81 -9.20
CA THR A 50 15.01 -1.45 -8.06
C THR A 50 15.97 -2.56 -8.50
N HIS A 51 15.64 -3.27 -9.58
CA HIS A 51 16.43 -4.38 -10.11
C HIS A 51 17.44 -3.93 -11.18
N ASP A 52 17.14 -2.84 -11.88
CA ASP A 52 18.01 -2.25 -12.91
C ASP A 52 18.22 -0.75 -12.63
N PRO A 53 19.36 -0.37 -12.02
CA PRO A 53 19.69 1.03 -11.75
C PRO A 53 19.87 1.89 -13.00
N ALA A 54 20.07 1.29 -14.17
CA ALA A 54 20.18 1.98 -15.44
C ALA A 54 18.85 1.96 -16.22
N PHE A 55 17.73 1.64 -15.57
CA PHE A 55 16.42 1.64 -16.19
C PHE A 55 16.08 3.02 -16.75
N ASP A 56 15.75 3.06 -18.04
CA ASP A 56 15.48 4.28 -18.80
C ASP A 56 14.18 4.12 -19.61
N LEU A 57 13.84 5.14 -20.38
CA LEU A 57 12.63 5.13 -21.21
C LEU A 57 12.64 3.98 -22.22
N LYS A 58 13.79 3.67 -22.81
CA LYS A 58 13.90 2.59 -23.79
C LYS A 58 13.54 1.25 -23.16
N ARG A 59 14.11 0.94 -21.99
CA ARG A 59 13.81 -0.27 -21.23
C ARG A 59 12.37 -0.32 -20.72
N CYS A 60 11.79 0.83 -20.39
CA CYS A 60 10.37 0.92 -20.06
C CYS A 60 9.49 0.52 -21.25
N ILE A 61 9.80 0.99 -22.46
CA ILE A 61 9.08 0.60 -23.68
C ILE A 61 9.27 -0.90 -23.97
N GLU A 62 10.50 -1.41 -23.91
CA GLU A 62 10.79 -2.84 -24.08
C GLU A 62 10.02 -3.70 -23.06
N MET A 63 9.87 -3.24 -21.81
CA MET A 63 9.05 -3.90 -20.78
C MET A 63 7.56 -3.90 -21.17
N ILE A 64 7.01 -2.79 -21.65
CA ILE A 64 5.60 -2.72 -22.08
C ILE A 64 5.36 -3.68 -23.26
N GLU A 65 6.23 -3.66 -24.27
CA GLU A 65 6.15 -4.56 -25.42
C GLU A 65 6.19 -6.03 -25.00
N LEU A 66 7.02 -6.37 -24.01
CA LEU A 66 7.10 -7.72 -23.44
C LEU A 66 5.79 -8.11 -22.73
N LEU A 67 5.24 -7.21 -21.89
CA LEU A 67 3.97 -7.44 -21.21
C LEU A 67 2.82 -7.67 -22.21
N GLU A 68 2.78 -6.90 -23.29
CA GLU A 68 1.80 -7.06 -24.36
C GLU A 68 2.00 -8.37 -25.12
N ALA A 69 3.23 -8.71 -25.50
CA ALA A 69 3.57 -9.93 -26.23
C ALA A 69 3.16 -11.21 -25.48
N PHE A 70 3.31 -11.22 -24.15
CA PHE A 70 2.90 -12.34 -23.29
C PHE A 70 1.50 -12.19 -22.69
N GLN A 71 0.75 -11.15 -23.07
CA GLN A 71 -0.59 -10.84 -22.55
C GLN A 71 -0.66 -10.80 -21.02
N ILE A 72 0.42 -10.31 -20.37
CA ILE A 72 0.51 -10.18 -18.93
C ILE A 72 -0.16 -8.86 -18.53
N ARG A 73 -1.26 -8.95 -17.80
CA ARG A 73 -1.96 -7.78 -17.27
C ARG A 73 -1.32 -7.28 -15.98
N VAL A 74 -1.09 -5.97 -15.90
CA VAL A 74 -0.70 -5.30 -14.66
C VAL A 74 -1.96 -5.02 -13.86
N GLU A 75 -2.24 -5.90 -12.89
CA GLU A 75 -3.46 -5.79 -12.10
C GLU A 75 -3.33 -4.70 -11.00
N PRO A 76 -4.33 -3.80 -10.87
CA PRO A 76 -4.39 -2.88 -9.74
C PRO A 76 -4.65 -3.64 -8.43
N ILE A 77 -4.07 -3.14 -7.34
CA ILE A 77 -4.39 -3.62 -6.00
C ILE A 77 -5.59 -2.81 -5.52
N SER A 78 -6.80 -3.22 -5.88
CA SER A 78 -8.00 -2.55 -5.39
C SER A 78 -8.21 -2.87 -3.91
N ILE A 79 -8.09 -1.85 -3.08
CA ILE A 79 -8.36 -1.92 -1.64
C ILE A 79 -9.82 -1.53 -1.37
N ALA A 80 -10.52 -1.00 -2.37
CA ALA A 80 -11.88 -0.48 -2.27
C ALA A 80 -12.95 -1.46 -2.79
N ARG A 81 -12.69 -2.78 -2.78
CA ARG A 81 -13.78 -3.73 -2.92
C ARG A 81 -14.48 -3.81 -1.57
N SER A 82 -15.67 -3.21 -1.48
CA SER A 82 -16.56 -3.37 -0.32
C SER A 82 -16.65 -4.85 0.05
N GLU A 83 -16.79 -5.19 1.33
CA GLU A 83 -16.94 -6.61 1.72
C GLU A 83 -18.23 -7.23 1.15
N ASP A 84 -19.17 -6.39 0.69
CA ASP A 84 -20.46 -6.77 0.10
C ASP A 84 -20.39 -6.96 -1.42
N HIS A 85 -19.60 -7.91 -1.90
CA HIS A 85 -19.61 -8.30 -3.31
C HIS A 85 -19.57 -9.82 -3.51
N VAL A 86 -20.15 -10.26 -4.63
CA VAL A 86 -20.03 -11.64 -5.09
C VAL A 86 -18.71 -11.81 -5.85
N ILE A 87 -17.89 -12.77 -5.44
CA ILE A 87 -16.59 -13.05 -6.08
C ILE A 87 -16.78 -14.11 -7.16
N LEU A 88 -16.61 -13.70 -8.42
CA LEU A 88 -16.48 -14.63 -9.54
C LEU A 88 -14.99 -15.01 -9.72
N THR A 89 -14.68 -16.29 -9.54
CA THR A 89 -13.31 -16.81 -9.70
C THR A 89 -13.32 -18.19 -10.37
N THR A 90 -12.15 -18.64 -10.81
CA THR A 90 -11.99 -20.01 -11.32
C THR A 90 -11.67 -20.97 -10.18
N ALA A 91 -12.07 -22.24 -10.33
CA ALA A 91 -11.80 -23.29 -9.33
C ALA A 91 -10.31 -23.38 -8.95
N HIS A 92 -9.40 -23.18 -9.91
CA HIS A 92 -7.95 -23.20 -9.67
C HIS A 92 -7.48 -22.03 -8.80
N LYS A 93 -8.01 -20.81 -9.04
CA LYS A 93 -7.68 -19.61 -8.25
C LYS A 93 -8.33 -19.60 -6.85
N ALA A 94 -9.28 -20.50 -6.61
CA ALA A 94 -9.96 -20.61 -5.32
C ALA A 94 -9.12 -21.34 -4.24
N LYS A 95 -8.04 -22.03 -4.62
CA LYS A 95 -7.18 -22.77 -3.68
C LYS A 95 -6.65 -21.86 -2.56
N GLY A 96 -6.88 -22.27 -1.31
CA GLY A 96 -6.42 -21.53 -0.12
C GLY A 96 -7.32 -20.38 0.32
N ARG A 97 -8.47 -20.18 -0.34
CA ARG A 97 -9.53 -19.24 0.10
C ARG A 97 -10.75 -20.03 0.58
N GLU A 98 -11.64 -19.39 1.34
CA GLU A 98 -12.88 -20.01 1.82
C GLU A 98 -13.99 -18.95 1.89
N TRP A 99 -15.23 -19.36 1.63
CA TRP A 99 -16.42 -18.49 1.63
C TRP A 99 -17.58 -19.16 2.35
N ASP A 100 -18.52 -18.37 2.85
CA ASP A 100 -19.71 -18.90 3.51
C ASP A 100 -20.58 -19.73 2.54
N TYR A 101 -20.77 -19.23 1.32
CA TYR A 101 -21.58 -19.86 0.28
C TYR A 101 -20.77 -19.95 -1.02
N VAL A 102 -20.82 -21.09 -1.70
CA VAL A 102 -20.13 -21.30 -2.99
C VAL A 102 -21.13 -21.83 -4.02
N PHE A 103 -21.15 -21.20 -5.20
CA PHE A 103 -22.00 -21.58 -6.33
C PHE A 103 -21.13 -22.00 -7.52
N VAL A 104 -21.37 -23.20 -8.06
CA VAL A 104 -20.68 -23.74 -9.23
C VAL A 104 -21.70 -23.90 -10.37
N PRO A 105 -21.86 -22.87 -11.22
CA PRO A 105 -22.76 -22.95 -12.37
C PRO A 105 -22.14 -23.75 -13.52
N GLY A 106 -22.98 -24.38 -14.34
CA GLY A 106 -22.57 -25.00 -15.60
C GLY A 106 -21.79 -26.31 -15.43
N PHE A 107 -22.20 -27.16 -14.49
CA PHE A 107 -21.54 -28.43 -14.20
C PHE A 107 -21.87 -29.55 -15.21
N THR A 108 -21.38 -29.39 -16.43
CA THR A 108 -21.60 -30.28 -17.58
C THR A 108 -20.38 -31.16 -17.86
N THR A 109 -20.42 -31.97 -18.92
CA THR A 109 -19.30 -32.83 -19.37
C THR A 109 -17.97 -32.10 -19.62
N SER A 110 -17.96 -30.77 -19.70
CA SER A 110 -16.73 -29.97 -19.77
C SER A 110 -15.86 -30.07 -18.50
N TRP A 111 -16.46 -30.44 -17.37
CA TRP A 111 -15.71 -30.73 -16.14
C TRP A 111 -15.07 -32.12 -16.16
N ASP A 112 -15.58 -33.02 -17.01
CA ASP A 112 -15.07 -34.40 -17.15
C ASP A 112 -13.92 -34.51 -18.15
N LYS A 113 -13.75 -33.51 -19.02
CA LYS A 113 -12.78 -33.53 -20.13
C LYS A 113 -11.97 -32.23 -20.15
N ARG A 114 -10.65 -32.33 -20.08
CA ARG A 114 -9.78 -31.22 -20.48
C ARG A 114 -9.59 -31.29 -21.99
N GLU A 115 -10.15 -30.34 -22.74
CA GLU A 115 -9.69 -30.08 -24.11
C GLU A 115 -8.29 -29.49 -24.04
N HIS A 116 -7.29 -30.36 -24.09
CA HIS A 116 -5.91 -29.96 -24.25
C HIS A 116 -5.68 -29.51 -25.70
N THR A 117 -5.80 -28.22 -25.98
CA THR A 117 -5.15 -27.61 -27.16
C THR A 117 -3.65 -27.56 -26.87
N ARG A 118 -2.97 -28.72 -26.89
CA ARG A 118 -1.51 -28.80 -26.73
C ARG A 118 -0.85 -28.38 -28.03
N VAL A 119 -0.43 -27.13 -28.12
CA VAL A 119 0.74 -26.79 -28.95
C VAL A 119 1.96 -27.14 -28.10
N SER A 120 2.46 -28.36 -28.25
CA SER A 120 3.70 -28.78 -27.57
C SER A 120 4.89 -28.19 -28.33
N LEU A 121 5.70 -27.38 -27.65
CA LEU A 121 7.01 -26.93 -28.15
C LEU A 121 8.08 -28.04 -28.06
N VAL A 122 7.78 -29.15 -27.39
CA VAL A 122 8.68 -30.30 -27.21
C VAL A 122 8.21 -31.44 -28.13
N PRO A 123 9.10 -32.02 -28.95
CA PRO A 123 8.78 -33.17 -29.80
C PRO A 123 8.22 -34.31 -28.95
N GLN A 124 7.11 -34.90 -29.41
CA GLN A 124 6.40 -35.95 -28.68
C GLN A 124 7.30 -37.16 -28.37
N GLU A 125 8.36 -37.38 -29.14
CA GLU A 125 9.27 -38.50 -28.95
C GLU A 125 10.17 -38.39 -27.70
N VAL A 126 10.33 -37.19 -27.13
CA VAL A 126 11.16 -36.97 -25.93
C VAL A 126 10.34 -37.09 -24.64
N LEU A 127 9.03 -36.86 -24.73
CA LEU A 127 8.11 -37.13 -23.65
C LEU A 127 7.80 -38.63 -23.67
N ALA A 128 8.58 -39.41 -22.91
CA ALA A 128 8.30 -40.82 -22.67
C ALA A 128 6.80 -40.98 -22.39
N GLU A 129 6.12 -41.67 -23.30
CA GLU A 129 4.70 -41.88 -23.26
C GLU A 129 4.28 -42.50 -21.93
N THR A 130 3.61 -41.73 -21.10
CA THR A 130 2.26 -42.14 -20.73
C THR A 130 1.34 -41.05 -21.24
N PRO A 131 0.51 -41.28 -22.28
CA PRO A 131 -0.72 -40.50 -22.36
C PRO A 131 -1.34 -40.57 -20.97
N LEU A 132 -1.62 -39.43 -20.34
CA LEU A 132 -2.38 -39.45 -19.09
C LEU A 132 -3.62 -40.27 -19.43
N ASP A 133 -3.72 -41.44 -18.80
CA ASP A 133 -4.81 -42.36 -19.06
C ASP A 133 -6.09 -41.55 -18.81
N LYS A 134 -7.18 -41.75 -19.54
CA LYS A 134 -8.43 -40.98 -19.30
C LYS A 134 -8.83 -40.97 -17.82
N LYS A 135 -8.40 -42.01 -17.10
CA LYS A 135 -8.47 -42.16 -15.66
C LYS A 135 -7.70 -41.08 -14.88
N GLU A 136 -6.46 -40.75 -15.24
CA GLU A 136 -5.68 -39.70 -14.55
C GLU A 136 -6.28 -38.30 -14.77
N GLU A 137 -6.82 -38.01 -15.97
CA GLU A 137 -7.53 -36.75 -16.21
C GLU A 137 -8.81 -36.64 -15.37
N LEU A 138 -9.57 -37.74 -15.26
CA LEU A 138 -10.73 -37.82 -14.37
C LEU A 138 -10.34 -37.67 -12.89
N GLU A 139 -9.24 -38.27 -12.45
CA GLU A 139 -8.73 -38.10 -11.08
C GLU A 139 -8.30 -36.65 -10.80
N ASP A 140 -7.72 -35.97 -11.79
CA ASP A 140 -7.40 -34.55 -11.69
C ASP A 140 -8.64 -33.67 -11.58
N SER A 141 -9.68 -33.91 -12.40
CA SER A 141 -10.96 -33.23 -12.27
C SER A 141 -11.63 -33.50 -10.92
N ARG A 142 -11.55 -34.74 -10.43
CA ARG A 142 -12.04 -35.14 -9.09
C ARG A 142 -11.35 -34.35 -7.98
N ARG A 143 -10.02 -34.17 -8.06
CA ARG A 143 -9.26 -33.32 -7.11
C ARG A 143 -9.72 -31.86 -7.17
N LEU A 144 -10.01 -31.34 -8.37
CA LEU A 144 -10.51 -29.97 -8.51
C LEU A 144 -11.89 -29.81 -7.86
N ILE A 145 -12.79 -30.79 -8.02
CA ILE A 145 -14.11 -30.81 -7.36
C ILE A 145 -13.96 -30.87 -5.84
N TYR A 146 -13.07 -31.72 -5.33
CA TYR A 146 -12.77 -31.78 -3.90
C TYR A 146 -12.24 -30.43 -3.37
N VAL A 147 -11.39 -29.75 -4.12
CA VAL A 147 -10.94 -28.39 -3.77
C VAL A 147 -12.13 -27.44 -3.70
N MET A 148 -13.03 -27.43 -4.69
CA MET A 148 -14.23 -26.58 -4.69
C MET A 148 -15.15 -26.83 -3.49
N LEU A 149 -15.46 -28.10 -3.21
CA LEU A 149 -16.29 -28.50 -2.07
C LEU A 149 -15.74 -27.97 -0.74
N THR A 150 -14.43 -28.10 -0.54
CA THR A 150 -13.76 -27.64 0.69
C THR A 150 -13.59 -26.11 0.78
N ARG A 151 -14.08 -25.33 -0.20
CA ARG A 151 -14.07 -23.86 -0.11
C ARG A 151 -15.29 -23.31 0.61
N ALA A 152 -16.39 -24.06 0.70
CA ALA A 152 -17.63 -23.63 1.34
C ALA A 152 -17.60 -23.90 2.84
N LYS A 153 -17.95 -22.89 3.66
CA LYS A 153 -18.06 -23.02 5.12
C LYS A 153 -19.46 -23.41 5.59
N LYS A 154 -20.50 -23.00 4.85
CA LYS A 154 -21.90 -23.29 5.17
C LYS A 154 -22.53 -24.18 4.10
N GLU A 155 -22.72 -23.66 2.90
CA GLU A 155 -23.48 -24.33 1.84
C GLU A 155 -22.72 -24.31 0.50
N PHE A 156 -22.87 -25.39 -0.27
CA PHE A 156 -22.24 -25.57 -1.57
C PHE A 156 -23.29 -25.98 -2.61
N TYR A 157 -23.42 -25.19 -3.67
CA TYR A 157 -24.43 -25.38 -4.71
C TYR A 157 -23.77 -25.71 -6.05
N ILE A 158 -24.21 -26.78 -6.69
CA ILE A 158 -23.88 -27.12 -8.08
C ILE A 158 -25.13 -26.96 -8.92
N SER A 159 -25.03 -26.31 -10.08
CA SER A 159 -26.11 -26.31 -11.07
C SER A 159 -25.61 -26.78 -12.44
N SER A 160 -26.41 -27.61 -13.10
CA SER A 160 -26.19 -28.02 -14.49
C SER A 160 -27.43 -27.67 -15.31
N PRO A 161 -27.29 -26.94 -16.43
CA PRO A 161 -28.41 -26.72 -17.33
C PRO A 161 -28.84 -28.05 -17.98
N GLU A 162 -30.12 -28.14 -18.35
CA GLU A 162 -30.65 -29.23 -19.17
C GLU A 162 -30.51 -28.91 -20.67
N ILE A 163 -30.64 -27.62 -21.02
CA ILE A 163 -30.49 -27.11 -22.39
C ILE A 163 -29.46 -25.97 -22.36
N LEU A 164 -28.46 -26.06 -23.23
CA LEU A 164 -27.53 -24.98 -23.52
C LEU A 164 -27.93 -24.36 -24.85
N ASP A 165 -28.33 -23.09 -24.84
CA ASP A 165 -28.41 -22.29 -26.06
C ASP A 165 -27.05 -21.65 -26.34
N ILE A 166 -26.28 -22.29 -27.20
CA ILE A 166 -25.02 -21.75 -27.69
C ILE A 166 -25.27 -21.37 -29.14
N THR A 167 -25.22 -20.07 -29.45
CA THR A 167 -25.35 -19.51 -30.81
C THR A 167 -26.70 -19.78 -31.51
N GLY A 168 -27.81 -19.88 -30.77
CA GLY A 168 -29.15 -20.11 -31.33
C GLY A 168 -29.42 -21.59 -31.66
N GLN A 169 -28.57 -22.50 -31.19
CA GLN A 169 -28.78 -23.94 -31.28
C GLN A 169 -28.99 -24.51 -29.88
N ASN A 170 -30.22 -24.94 -29.62
CA ASN A 170 -30.56 -25.68 -28.41
C ASN A 170 -29.88 -27.05 -28.44
N LYS A 171 -28.80 -27.20 -27.67
CA LYS A 171 -28.17 -28.50 -27.43
C LYS A 171 -28.55 -28.99 -26.04
N VAL A 172 -28.98 -30.25 -25.95
CA VAL A 172 -29.16 -30.91 -24.67
C VAL A 172 -27.80 -30.99 -23.99
N ALA A 173 -27.69 -30.35 -22.83
CA ALA A 173 -26.47 -30.32 -22.06
C ALA A 173 -26.32 -31.65 -21.30
N GLN A 174 -25.24 -32.38 -21.58
CA GLN A 174 -24.92 -33.56 -20.78
C GLN A 174 -24.32 -33.12 -19.44
N ARG A 175 -24.93 -33.58 -18.35
CA ARG A 175 -24.43 -33.38 -16.98
C ARG A 175 -23.08 -34.07 -16.83
N SER A 176 -22.23 -33.54 -15.96
CA SER A 176 -20.98 -34.21 -15.61
C SER A 176 -21.24 -35.60 -15.01
N ALA A 177 -20.37 -36.57 -15.30
CA ALA A 177 -20.42 -37.91 -14.71
C ALA A 177 -20.36 -37.86 -13.17
N PHE A 178 -19.66 -36.88 -12.60
CA PHE A 178 -19.55 -36.69 -11.15
C PHE A 178 -20.89 -36.38 -10.46
N CYS A 179 -21.92 -35.92 -11.19
CA CYS A 179 -23.27 -35.78 -10.63
C CYS A 179 -23.85 -37.10 -10.14
N SER A 180 -23.51 -38.22 -10.80
CA SER A 180 -24.00 -39.54 -10.42
C SER A 180 -23.37 -40.08 -9.13
N GLU A 181 -22.26 -39.48 -8.69
CA GLU A 181 -21.57 -39.85 -7.45
C GLU A 181 -22.11 -39.10 -6.22
N LEU A 182 -22.94 -38.07 -6.43
CA LEU A 182 -23.55 -37.31 -5.35
C LEU A 182 -24.76 -38.09 -4.76
N PRO A 183 -24.98 -38.05 -3.44
CA PRO A 183 -26.13 -38.73 -2.84
C PRO A 183 -27.44 -38.13 -3.35
N ALA A 184 -28.41 -38.99 -3.67
CA ALA A 184 -29.69 -38.58 -4.27
C ALA A 184 -30.48 -37.58 -3.40
N ASP A 185 -30.33 -37.66 -2.07
CA ASP A 185 -31.00 -36.78 -1.11
C ASP A 185 -30.59 -35.30 -1.23
N TYR A 186 -29.48 -35.01 -1.93
CA TYR A 186 -28.95 -33.66 -2.16
C TYR A 186 -29.14 -33.18 -3.60
N ILE A 187 -29.91 -33.91 -4.43
CA ILE A 187 -30.15 -33.56 -5.83
C ILE A 187 -31.57 -33.05 -5.99
N ASP A 188 -31.71 -31.72 -6.07
CA ASP A 188 -32.97 -31.09 -6.41
C ASP A 188 -33.10 -30.90 -7.92
N HIS A 189 -34.21 -31.40 -8.47
CA HIS A 189 -34.64 -31.07 -9.83
C HIS A 189 -35.46 -29.78 -9.78
N LEU A 190 -34.75 -28.66 -9.78
CA LEU A 190 -35.37 -27.36 -9.96
C LEU A 190 -35.88 -27.28 -11.41
N GLN A 191 -37.20 -27.40 -11.58
CA GLN A 191 -37.79 -26.80 -12.77
C GLN A 191 -37.56 -25.30 -12.63
N SER A 192 -36.95 -24.68 -13.64
CA SER A 192 -37.06 -23.22 -13.72
C SER A 192 -38.54 -22.91 -13.56
N PRO A 193 -38.98 -22.13 -12.57
CA PRO A 193 -40.28 -21.50 -12.70
C PRO A 193 -40.23 -20.87 -14.08
N GLY A 194 -41.14 -21.28 -14.97
CA GLY A 194 -41.10 -20.83 -16.35
C GLY A 194 -41.04 -19.32 -16.30
N VAL A 195 -39.87 -18.76 -16.60
CA VAL A 195 -39.69 -17.32 -16.52
C VAL A 195 -40.66 -16.82 -17.56
N THR A 196 -41.64 -16.06 -17.12
CA THR A 196 -42.68 -15.57 -18.03
C THR A 196 -41.95 -14.82 -19.14
N ILE A 197 -42.39 -14.87 -20.40
CA ILE A 197 -41.77 -14.08 -21.49
C ILE A 197 -41.62 -12.61 -21.07
N GLN A 198 -42.53 -12.12 -20.21
CA GLN A 198 -42.44 -10.83 -19.55
C GLN A 198 -41.21 -10.68 -18.64
N GLU A 199 -40.97 -11.63 -17.73
CA GLU A 199 -39.83 -11.62 -16.80
C GLU A 199 -38.49 -11.84 -17.53
N GLU A 200 -38.47 -12.66 -18.59
CA GLU A 200 -37.28 -12.89 -19.42
C GLU A 200 -36.94 -11.62 -20.20
N ASN A 201 -37.96 -10.97 -20.80
CA ASN A 201 -37.80 -9.67 -21.42
C ASN A 201 -37.45 -8.59 -20.41
N ASP A 202 -37.97 -8.63 -19.18
CA ASP A 202 -37.62 -7.65 -18.14
C ASP A 202 -36.18 -7.85 -17.65
N ILE A 203 -35.69 -9.09 -17.55
CA ILE A 203 -34.29 -9.40 -17.23
C ILE A 203 -33.36 -9.01 -18.37
N LEU A 204 -33.71 -9.34 -19.62
CA LEU A 204 -32.92 -8.97 -20.80
C LEU A 204 -32.96 -7.47 -21.04
N THR A 205 -34.12 -6.83 -20.89
CA THR A 205 -34.27 -5.38 -20.94
C THR A 205 -33.48 -4.77 -19.79
N ALA A 206 -33.55 -5.28 -18.56
CA ALA A 206 -32.70 -4.80 -17.46
C ALA A 206 -31.20 -5.02 -17.74
N ALA A 207 -30.79 -6.10 -18.41
CA ALA A 207 -29.39 -6.36 -18.75
C ALA A 207 -28.89 -5.48 -19.91
N LEU A 208 -29.75 -5.16 -20.86
CA LEU A 208 -29.45 -4.37 -22.08
C LEU A 208 -29.70 -2.86 -21.88
N THR A 209 -30.61 -2.47 -20.99
CA THR A 209 -30.99 -1.08 -20.65
C THR A 209 -30.43 -0.62 -19.30
N ARG A 210 -29.90 -1.52 -18.47
CA ARG A 210 -28.81 -1.12 -17.58
C ARG A 210 -27.62 -0.77 -18.47
N SER A 211 -27.58 0.49 -18.91
CA SER A 211 -26.35 1.24 -18.61
C SER A 211 -26.07 0.93 -17.14
N PRO A 212 -24.90 0.35 -16.77
CA PRO A 212 -24.57 0.12 -15.36
C PRO A 212 -24.91 1.41 -14.65
N SER A 213 -25.94 1.38 -13.82
CA SER A 213 -26.70 2.58 -13.50
C SER A 213 -25.74 3.63 -13.00
N THR A 214 -25.45 4.62 -13.84
CA THR A 214 -24.61 5.78 -13.58
C THR A 214 -25.27 6.73 -12.58
N MET A 215 -26.24 6.23 -11.80
CA MET A 215 -26.67 6.83 -10.55
C MET A 215 -25.49 6.94 -9.56
N TRP A 216 -24.38 6.24 -9.83
CA TRP A 216 -23.16 6.27 -9.05
C TRP A 216 -21.99 7.08 -9.62
N ALA A 217 -22.08 7.83 -10.73
CA ALA A 217 -20.86 8.45 -11.28
C ALA A 217 -20.24 9.51 -10.33
N ALA A 218 -21.06 10.36 -9.71
CA ALA A 218 -20.60 11.31 -8.70
C ALA A 218 -20.40 10.65 -7.32
N SER A 219 -21.18 9.60 -6.98
CA SER A 219 -21.07 8.93 -5.67
C SER A 219 -20.01 7.82 -5.62
N ALA A 220 -19.56 7.27 -6.74
CA ALA A 220 -18.59 6.18 -6.78
C ALA A 220 -17.20 6.66 -6.38
N PHE A 221 -16.79 7.86 -6.81
CA PHE A 221 -15.54 8.45 -6.33
C PHE A 221 -15.62 8.83 -4.85
N GLU A 222 -16.75 9.39 -4.40
CA GLU A 222 -16.95 9.75 -2.99
C GLU A 222 -16.97 8.51 -2.10
N GLU A 223 -17.66 7.45 -2.52
CA GLU A 223 -17.71 6.14 -1.87
C GLU A 223 -16.34 5.46 -1.89
N TYR A 224 -15.63 5.50 -3.02
CA TYR A 224 -14.25 5.01 -3.12
C TYR A 224 -13.36 5.70 -2.09
N VAL A 225 -13.37 7.03 -2.03
CA VAL A 225 -12.61 7.79 -1.04
C VAL A 225 -13.06 7.46 0.37
N HIS A 226 -14.36 7.36 0.63
CA HIS A 226 -14.91 7.02 1.93
C HIS A 226 -14.44 5.63 2.40
N VAL A 227 -14.49 4.60 1.54
CA VAL A 227 -13.99 3.25 1.83
C VAL A 227 -12.48 3.28 2.09
N ARG A 228 -11.71 4.07 1.34
CA ARG A 228 -10.26 4.20 1.54
C ARG A 228 -9.94 4.88 2.88
N CYS A 229 -10.67 5.94 3.23
CA CYS A 229 -10.58 6.62 4.52
C CYS A 229 -11.02 5.72 5.68
N SER A 230 -12.01 4.83 5.49
CA SER A 230 -12.47 3.93 6.55
C SER A 230 -11.40 2.89 6.92
N HIS A 231 -10.55 2.49 5.97
CA HIS A 231 -9.44 1.54 6.17
C HIS A 231 -8.09 2.22 6.47
N ILE A 232 -8.04 3.54 6.62
CA ILE A 232 -6.78 4.23 6.86
C ILE A 232 -6.28 3.97 8.29
N VAL A 233 -4.98 3.69 8.41
CA VAL A 233 -4.29 3.63 9.71
C VAL A 233 -3.55 4.94 9.92
N ILE A 234 -3.87 5.65 11.01
CA ILE A 234 -3.28 6.96 11.29
C ILE A 234 -1.86 6.78 11.83
N ASN A 235 -0.92 7.57 11.32
CA ASN A 235 0.46 7.67 11.79
C ASN A 235 0.89 9.14 11.84
N SER A 236 2.06 9.42 12.41
CA SER A 236 2.54 10.80 12.53
C SER A 236 2.64 11.52 11.19
N THR A 237 3.02 10.80 10.12
CA THR A 237 3.28 11.38 8.80
C THR A 237 1.97 11.78 8.10
N ASN A 238 0.98 10.87 8.03
CA ASN A 238 -0.29 11.17 7.39
C ASN A 238 -1.14 12.15 8.21
N PHE A 239 -1.04 12.12 9.55
CA PHE A 239 -1.66 13.10 10.43
C PHE A 239 -1.08 14.50 10.17
N ASN A 240 0.25 14.62 10.17
CA ASN A 240 0.90 15.89 9.88
C ASN A 240 0.53 16.41 8.49
N ARG A 241 0.44 15.52 7.49
CA ARG A 241 0.04 15.89 6.14
C ARG A 241 -1.40 16.40 6.08
N TYR A 242 -2.33 15.72 6.74
CA TYR A 242 -3.73 16.16 6.84
C TYR A 242 -3.85 17.57 7.43
N ILE A 243 -3.09 17.84 8.50
CA ILE A 243 -3.06 19.15 9.15
C ILE A 243 -2.53 20.24 8.20
N SER A 244 -1.41 19.97 7.51
CA SER A 244 -0.82 20.94 6.57
C SER A 244 -1.67 21.14 5.32
N SER A 245 -2.21 20.07 4.76
CA SER A 245 -3.05 20.11 3.55
C SER A 245 -3.95 18.86 3.46
N PRO A 246 -5.27 19.02 3.70
CA PRO A 246 -6.24 17.95 3.49
C PRO A 246 -6.23 17.42 2.05
N LEU A 247 -5.96 18.28 1.06
CA LEU A 247 -5.81 17.88 -0.34
C LEU A 247 -4.62 16.94 -0.52
N GLU A 248 -3.44 17.27 0.01
CA GLU A 248 -2.27 16.38 -0.09
C GLU A 248 -2.49 15.04 0.62
N PHE A 249 -3.17 15.07 1.77
CA PHE A 249 -3.55 13.84 2.46
C PHE A 249 -4.44 12.95 1.56
N VAL A 250 -5.46 13.52 0.93
CA VAL A 250 -6.31 12.78 -0.01
C VAL A 250 -5.51 12.26 -1.19
N LEU A 251 -4.67 13.08 -1.82
CA LEU A 251 -3.90 12.67 -2.99
C LEU A 251 -2.91 11.55 -2.66
N PHE A 252 -2.17 11.65 -1.54
CA PHE A 252 -1.02 10.78 -1.31
C PHE A 252 -1.28 9.64 -0.32
N ASP A 253 -2.10 9.85 0.70
CA ASP A 253 -2.41 8.81 1.68
C ASP A 253 -3.64 8.00 1.27
N VAL A 254 -4.65 8.65 0.70
CA VAL A 254 -5.92 8.01 0.30
C VAL A 254 -5.85 7.48 -1.13
N LEU A 255 -5.55 8.34 -2.10
CA LEU A 255 -5.50 8.01 -3.54
C LEU A 255 -4.15 7.46 -3.99
N GLN A 256 -3.11 7.61 -3.17
CA GLN A 256 -1.75 7.09 -3.42
C GLN A 256 -1.10 7.58 -4.72
N VAL A 257 -1.45 8.78 -5.16
CA VAL A 257 -0.89 9.41 -6.37
C VAL A 257 0.64 9.26 -6.38
N PRO A 258 1.25 8.82 -7.51
CA PRO A 258 2.68 8.60 -7.63
C PRO A 258 3.51 9.80 -7.17
N ARG A 259 4.52 9.52 -6.35
CA ARG A 259 5.56 10.47 -5.96
C ARG A 259 6.94 9.83 -6.07
N ALA A 260 7.90 10.63 -6.51
CA ALA A 260 9.31 10.31 -6.41
C ALA A 260 9.87 10.89 -5.11
N LEU A 261 10.62 10.07 -4.38
CA LEU A 261 11.39 10.52 -3.22
C LEU A 261 12.60 11.31 -3.71
N THR A 262 12.98 12.42 -3.09
CA THR A 262 14.23 13.11 -3.46
C THR A 262 15.44 12.30 -3.02
N THR A 263 16.62 12.51 -3.64
CA THR A 263 17.86 11.84 -3.21
C THR A 263 18.13 12.03 -1.71
N ALA A 264 17.87 13.22 -1.15
CA ALA A 264 18.03 13.47 0.28
C ALA A 264 17.10 12.60 1.16
N GLN A 265 15.87 12.33 0.73
CA GLN A 265 14.95 11.42 1.43
C GLN A 265 15.42 9.96 1.35
N ILE A 266 15.98 9.57 0.21
CA ILE A 266 16.55 8.24 0.00
C ILE A 266 17.79 8.07 0.88
N VAL A 267 18.67 9.07 0.96
CA VAL A 267 19.82 9.11 1.89
C VAL A 267 19.36 9.00 3.34
N GLY A 268 18.30 9.70 3.72
CA GLY A 268 17.66 9.53 5.02
C GLY A 268 17.35 8.06 5.32
N SER A 269 16.61 7.42 4.41
CA SER A 269 16.24 6.00 4.53
C SER A 269 17.46 5.07 4.57
N ALA A 270 18.49 5.37 3.78
CA ALA A 270 19.75 4.61 3.74
C ALA A 270 20.48 4.64 5.09
N ILE A 271 20.49 5.80 5.76
CA ILE A 271 21.07 5.96 7.09
C ILE A 271 20.25 5.20 8.13
N HIS A 272 18.91 5.30 8.13
CA HIS A 272 18.08 4.48 9.04
C HIS A 272 18.36 2.98 8.85
N GLU A 273 18.43 2.49 7.61
CA GLU A 273 18.75 1.07 7.35
C GLU A 273 20.17 0.68 7.80
N ALA A 274 21.14 1.59 7.75
CA ALA A 274 22.47 1.37 8.28
C ALA A 274 22.46 1.28 9.82
N LEU A 275 21.69 2.17 10.46
CA LEU A 275 21.55 2.28 11.92
C LEU A 275 20.71 1.15 12.54
N GLU A 276 19.71 0.62 11.83
CA GLU A 276 18.89 -0.53 12.26
C GLU A 276 19.77 -1.70 12.72
N ASN A 277 20.80 -1.99 11.93
CA ASN A 277 21.71 -3.10 12.24
C ASN A 277 22.89 -2.67 13.12
N TRP A 278 22.92 -1.45 13.67
CA TRP A 278 24.08 -0.92 14.38
C TRP A 278 24.45 -1.77 15.59
N TYR A 279 23.45 -2.21 16.35
CA TYR A 279 23.61 -2.99 17.57
C TYR A 279 23.47 -4.51 17.34
N THR A 280 23.43 -4.96 16.09
CA THR A 280 23.35 -6.40 15.76
C THR A 280 24.71 -7.08 15.94
N ALA A 281 24.70 -8.36 16.33
CA ALA A 281 25.89 -9.19 16.46
C ALA A 281 26.07 -10.09 15.20
N PRO A 282 27.28 -10.18 14.61
CA PRO A 282 28.53 -9.51 15.00
C PRO A 282 28.54 -8.01 14.65
N PRO A 283 29.24 -7.18 15.45
CA PRO A 283 29.35 -5.75 15.17
C PRO A 283 30.04 -5.53 13.82
N THR A 284 29.54 -4.56 13.05
CA THR A 284 30.06 -4.21 11.72
C THR A 284 30.77 -2.87 11.79
N THR A 285 31.81 -2.68 10.97
CA THR A 285 32.58 -1.43 10.95
C THR A 285 31.76 -0.30 10.35
N ARG A 286 32.05 0.95 10.72
CA ARG A 286 31.46 2.15 10.09
C ARG A 286 31.59 2.14 8.58
N ALA A 287 32.76 1.76 8.06
CA ALA A 287 32.98 1.62 6.63
C ALA A 287 32.01 0.63 5.97
N HIS A 288 31.70 -0.49 6.63
CA HIS A 288 30.70 -1.44 6.15
C HIS A 288 29.29 -0.82 6.15
N LYS A 289 28.93 -0.03 7.16
CA LYS A 289 27.65 0.70 7.24
C LYS A 289 27.50 1.74 6.14
N VAL A 290 28.54 2.53 5.87
CA VAL A 290 28.59 3.47 4.75
C VAL A 290 28.38 2.73 3.43
N MET A 291 29.04 1.58 3.25
CA MET A 291 28.85 0.78 2.03
C MET A 291 27.46 0.19 1.93
N LYS A 292 26.83 -0.21 3.04
CA LYS A 292 25.43 -0.64 3.06
C LYS A 292 24.49 0.49 2.62
N ALA A 293 24.65 1.69 3.19
CA ALA A 293 23.88 2.87 2.82
C ALA A 293 24.11 3.26 1.34
N TYR A 294 25.36 3.22 0.87
CA TYR A 294 25.71 3.45 -0.53
C TYR A 294 25.02 2.46 -1.47
N ASN A 295 25.07 1.16 -1.15
CA ASN A 295 24.40 0.12 -1.93
C ASN A 295 22.87 0.29 -1.92
N TYR A 296 22.30 0.78 -0.83
CA TYR A 296 20.89 1.15 -0.77
C TYR A 296 20.56 2.27 -1.76
N LEU A 297 21.38 3.33 -1.84
CA LEU A 297 21.19 4.40 -2.83
C LEU A 297 21.15 3.83 -4.26
N LEU A 298 22.12 2.98 -4.61
CA LEU A 298 22.17 2.35 -5.93
C LEU A 298 20.92 1.50 -6.21
N LYS A 299 20.46 0.74 -5.21
CA LYS A 299 19.24 -0.07 -5.29
C LYS A 299 17.98 0.79 -5.45
N GLN A 300 17.99 2.04 -5.00
CA GLN A 300 16.89 3.00 -5.20
C GLN A 300 17.03 3.80 -6.51
N GLY A 301 17.92 3.37 -7.40
CA GLY A 301 18.16 3.98 -8.70
C GLY A 301 18.95 5.29 -8.65
N VAL A 302 19.64 5.60 -7.55
CA VAL A 302 20.56 6.74 -7.48
C VAL A 302 21.81 6.39 -8.27
N GLY A 303 22.18 7.23 -9.25
CA GLY A 303 23.33 6.97 -10.11
C GLY A 303 24.66 6.94 -9.33
N GLN A 304 25.62 6.13 -9.78
CA GLN A 304 26.90 5.93 -9.07
C GLN A 304 27.65 7.24 -8.79
N GLN A 305 27.64 8.19 -9.71
CA GLN A 305 28.30 9.49 -9.52
C GLN A 305 27.65 10.29 -8.38
N GLU A 306 26.32 10.36 -8.35
CA GLU A 306 25.56 11.06 -7.32
C GLU A 306 25.70 10.34 -5.96
N ALA A 307 25.55 9.02 -5.94
CA ALA A 307 25.76 8.21 -4.74
C ALA A 307 27.17 8.39 -4.17
N SER A 308 28.18 8.57 -5.03
CA SER A 308 29.57 8.81 -4.60
C SER A 308 29.75 10.18 -3.94
N ARG A 309 29.00 11.21 -4.36
CA ARG A 309 29.00 12.53 -3.70
C ARG A 309 28.44 12.44 -2.28
N TRP A 310 27.36 11.68 -2.10
CA TRP A 310 26.75 11.45 -0.78
C TRP A 310 27.56 10.54 0.13
N LYS A 311 28.54 9.80 -0.39
CA LYS A 311 29.33 8.85 0.41
C LYS A 311 30.08 9.53 1.56
N GLY A 312 30.65 10.72 1.33
CA GLY A 312 31.31 11.52 2.36
C GLY A 312 30.33 11.99 3.43
N ASP A 313 29.22 12.60 3.00
CA ASP A 313 28.16 13.06 3.90
C ASP A 313 27.58 11.92 4.76
N MET A 314 27.40 10.72 4.18
CA MET A 314 26.94 9.55 4.92
C MET A 314 27.96 9.05 5.96
N ASP A 315 29.27 9.10 5.65
CA ASP A 315 30.30 8.77 6.64
C ASP A 315 30.31 9.77 7.79
N GLU A 316 30.20 11.08 7.50
CA GLU A 316 30.09 12.12 8.52
C GLU A 316 28.83 11.94 9.39
N MET A 317 27.69 11.59 8.80
CA MET A 317 26.45 11.32 9.55
C MET A 317 26.62 10.14 10.52
N LEU A 318 27.28 9.06 10.08
CA LEU A 318 27.54 7.89 10.92
C LEU A 318 28.62 8.14 11.98
N GLU A 319 29.63 8.94 11.69
CA GLU A 319 30.60 9.40 12.69
C GLU A 319 29.91 10.25 13.77
N ARG A 320 29.01 11.15 13.39
CA ARG A 320 28.23 11.93 14.36
C ARG A 320 27.34 11.03 15.21
N PHE A 321 26.78 9.99 14.62
CA PHE A 321 26.05 8.98 15.36
C PHE A 321 26.94 8.29 16.41
N GLU A 322 28.15 7.85 16.04
CA GLU A 322 29.13 7.26 16.98
C GLU A 322 29.46 8.19 18.16
N ILE A 323 29.65 9.48 17.88
CA ILE A 323 29.93 10.49 18.90
C ILE A 323 28.72 10.66 19.83
N LEU A 324 27.50 10.76 19.30
CA LEU A 324 26.28 10.89 20.10
C LEU A 324 26.01 9.64 20.94
N ASP A 325 26.15 8.46 20.34
CA ASP A 325 25.94 7.17 20.99
C ASP A 325 26.93 6.95 22.13
N SER A 326 28.22 7.23 21.91
CA SER A 326 29.24 7.17 22.95
C SER A 326 29.05 8.21 24.06
N THR A 327 28.56 9.41 23.73
CA THR A 327 28.25 10.47 24.71
C THR A 327 27.07 10.07 25.61
N VAL A 328 26.05 9.43 25.05
CA VAL A 328 24.90 8.93 25.82
C VAL A 328 25.27 7.68 26.61
N GLY A 329 26.12 6.80 26.05
CA GLY A 329 26.71 5.66 26.75
C GLY A 329 25.71 4.60 27.19
N ARG A 330 24.54 4.52 26.54
CA ARG A 330 23.48 3.54 26.83
C ARG A 330 23.26 2.62 25.65
N ILE A 331 23.10 1.33 25.95
CA ILE A 331 22.69 0.34 24.96
C ILE A 331 21.17 0.45 24.79
N PRO A 332 20.66 0.59 23.56
CA PRO A 332 19.23 0.67 23.33
C PRO A 332 18.53 -0.62 23.74
N THR A 333 17.34 -0.48 24.32
CA THR A 333 16.50 -1.62 24.66
C THR A 333 15.79 -2.16 23.43
N TYR A 334 15.35 -1.26 22.56
CA TYR A 334 14.79 -1.60 21.26
C TYR A 334 15.35 -0.67 20.19
N THR A 335 15.55 -1.23 19.02
CA THR A 335 15.85 -0.52 17.78
C THR A 335 14.82 -0.92 16.73
N GLU A 336 14.36 0.03 15.93
CA GLU A 336 13.39 -0.18 14.85
C GLU A 336 12.11 -0.89 15.32
N MET A 337 11.50 -0.38 16.39
CA MET A 337 10.29 -0.94 16.93
C MET A 337 9.08 -0.52 16.09
N ILE A 338 8.44 -1.50 15.44
CA ILE A 338 7.17 -1.30 14.74
C ILE A 338 6.03 -1.44 15.74
N LEU A 339 5.28 -0.36 15.95
CA LEU A 339 4.12 -0.29 16.82
C LEU A 339 2.87 -0.19 15.96
N GLY A 340 2.23 -1.34 15.74
CA GLY A 340 1.07 -1.47 14.86
C GLY A 340 1.44 -1.49 13.37
N SER A 341 0.57 -2.06 12.55
CA SER A 341 0.70 -2.09 11.09
C SER A 341 -0.66 -1.99 10.41
N LYS A 342 -0.69 -1.95 9.08
CA LYS A 342 -1.95 -1.99 8.31
C LYS A 342 -2.80 -3.22 8.63
N HIS A 343 -2.18 -4.37 8.91
CA HIS A 343 -2.89 -5.63 9.19
C HIS A 343 -3.12 -5.89 10.69
N MET A 344 -2.36 -5.22 11.55
CA MET A 344 -2.44 -5.36 13.00
C MET A 344 -2.20 -4.00 13.66
N PRO A 345 -3.13 -3.03 13.54
CA PRO A 345 -2.93 -1.71 14.10
C PRO A 345 -3.09 -1.71 15.62
N LEU A 346 -2.44 -0.75 16.28
CA LEU A 346 -2.77 -0.40 17.67
C LEU A 346 -4.05 0.44 17.66
N HIS A 347 -4.84 0.41 18.74
CA HIS A 347 -6.13 1.07 18.75
C HIS A 347 -6.23 2.14 19.84
N LEU A 348 -6.51 3.38 19.43
CA LEU A 348 -7.02 4.42 20.33
C LEU A 348 -8.55 4.37 20.29
N GLY A 349 -9.15 3.60 21.19
CA GLY A 349 -10.58 3.28 21.09
C GLY A 349 -10.87 2.47 19.83
N LYS A 350 -11.55 3.07 18.85
CA LYS A 350 -11.83 2.45 17.53
C LYS A 350 -10.91 2.97 16.40
N ILE A 351 -9.92 3.79 16.74
CA ILE A 351 -9.04 4.46 15.76
C ILE A 351 -7.77 3.62 15.58
N PRO A 352 -7.51 3.06 14.39
CA PRO A 352 -6.30 2.30 14.12
C PRO A 352 -5.10 3.25 13.96
N LEU A 353 -4.06 2.99 14.73
CA LEU A 353 -2.80 3.74 14.77
C LEU A 353 -1.62 2.85 14.41
N SER A 354 -0.59 3.45 13.82
CA SER A 354 0.70 2.80 13.58
C SER A 354 1.86 3.79 13.69
N GLY A 355 3.06 3.25 13.92
CA GLY A 355 4.29 4.00 13.87
C GLY A 355 5.52 3.10 13.89
N ARG A 356 6.65 3.67 13.47
CA ARG A 356 7.97 3.05 13.52
C ARG A 356 8.89 3.97 14.32
N LEU A 357 9.48 3.42 15.38
CA LEU A 357 10.35 4.14 16.30
C LEU A 357 11.78 3.65 16.07
N ASP A 358 12.72 4.57 15.88
CA ASP A 358 14.12 4.21 15.58
C ASP A 358 14.81 3.60 16.81
N ARG A 359 14.68 4.23 17.97
CA ARG A 359 15.35 3.79 19.21
C ARG A 359 14.54 4.07 20.47
N ILE A 360 14.60 3.13 21.40
CA ILE A 360 14.01 3.25 22.74
C ILE A 360 15.06 2.88 23.79
N ASP A 361 15.31 3.81 24.69
CA ASP A 361 16.21 3.65 25.83
C ASP A 361 15.39 3.60 27.12
N MET A 362 15.47 2.50 27.87
CA MET A 362 14.90 2.43 29.22
C MET A 362 15.77 3.24 30.17
N LEU A 363 15.17 4.21 30.87
CA LEU A 363 15.84 5.01 31.90
C LEU A 363 15.81 4.28 33.26
N ASP A 364 14.72 3.56 33.53
CA ASP A 364 14.57 2.62 34.62
C ASP A 364 13.67 1.43 34.21
N THR A 365 13.13 0.67 35.15
CA THR A 365 12.26 -0.49 34.86
C THR A 365 10.95 -0.16 34.13
N LYS A 366 10.47 1.08 34.18
CA LYS A 366 9.17 1.52 33.67
C LYS A 366 9.24 2.78 32.82
N THR A 367 10.26 3.62 33.00
CA THR A 367 10.43 4.87 32.26
C THR A 367 11.33 4.69 31.05
N ALA A 368 10.93 5.30 29.94
CA ALA A 368 11.65 5.22 28.67
C ALA A 368 11.86 6.61 28.07
N GLN A 369 12.94 6.72 27.30
CA GLN A 369 13.19 7.82 26.37
C GLN A 369 13.12 7.28 24.95
N VAL A 370 12.34 7.94 24.10
CA VAL A 370 12.28 7.63 22.66
C VAL A 370 13.25 8.53 21.90
N ILE A 371 13.98 7.96 20.95
CA ILE A 371 14.98 8.67 20.17
C ILE A 371 14.68 8.46 18.70
N ASP A 372 14.65 9.56 17.95
CA ASP A 372 14.45 9.58 16.50
C ASP A 372 15.66 10.22 15.81
N TYR A 373 16.14 9.57 14.76
CA TYR A 373 17.30 9.99 13.99
C TYR A 373 16.86 10.87 12.83
N LYS A 374 17.51 12.04 12.68
CA LYS A 374 17.22 12.96 11.58
C LYS A 374 18.48 13.25 10.77
N THR A 375 18.42 13.00 9.47
CA THR A 375 19.51 13.33 8.53
C THR A 375 19.46 14.78 8.02
N SER A 376 18.46 15.55 8.43
CA SER A 376 18.39 16.99 8.14
C SER A 376 19.39 17.77 8.99
N ARG A 377 19.57 19.05 8.65
CA ARG A 377 20.29 20.00 9.52
C ARG A 377 19.74 19.99 10.95
N ASP A 378 20.60 20.36 11.89
CA ASP A 378 20.20 20.58 13.28
C ASP A 378 19.11 21.66 13.38
N LYS A 379 18.13 21.42 14.25
CA LYS A 379 17.01 22.32 14.53
C LYS A 379 16.98 22.63 16.03
N SER A 380 16.77 23.90 16.34
CA SER A 380 16.53 24.37 17.70
C SER A 380 15.18 23.87 18.24
N GLU A 381 15.01 23.88 19.56
CA GLU A 381 13.72 23.51 20.17
C GLU A 381 12.57 24.40 19.67
N ASN A 382 12.83 25.70 19.47
CA ASN A 382 11.85 26.64 18.91
C ASN A 382 11.40 26.26 17.48
N GLU A 383 12.31 25.71 16.67
CA GLU A 383 11.98 25.20 15.33
C GLU A 383 11.20 23.88 15.40
N ILE A 384 11.55 22.99 16.34
CA ILE A 384 10.88 21.70 16.53
C ILE A 384 9.43 21.91 16.99
N ARG A 385 9.22 22.87 17.89
CA ARG A 385 7.91 23.26 18.46
C ARG A 385 7.18 24.34 17.65
N ALA A 386 7.75 24.81 16.54
CA ALA A 386 7.21 25.87 15.69
C ALA A 386 6.74 27.13 16.47
N LEU A 387 7.56 27.63 17.40
CA LEU A 387 7.19 28.72 18.32
C LEU A 387 7.38 30.13 17.74
N ARG A 388 8.01 30.29 16.57
CA ARG A 388 8.26 31.60 15.95
C ARG A 388 7.10 32.02 15.05
N GLN A 389 6.66 33.27 15.15
CA GLN A 389 5.53 33.82 14.39
C GLN A 389 5.69 33.76 12.87
N SER A 390 6.93 33.81 12.35
CA SER A 390 7.24 33.64 10.93
C SER A 390 7.04 32.20 10.42
N ASP A 391 7.05 31.23 11.34
CA ASP A 391 7.01 29.80 11.06
C ASP A 391 5.59 29.22 11.34
N LEU A 392 4.62 30.07 11.70
CA LEU A 392 3.24 29.66 11.99
C LEU A 392 2.39 29.69 10.71
N ASP A 393 2.34 28.53 10.06
CA ASP A 393 1.27 28.20 9.12
C ASP A 393 -0.10 28.49 9.78
N PRO A 394 -1.07 29.13 9.08
CA PRO A 394 -2.43 29.30 9.59
C PRO A 394 -3.04 28.01 10.16
N THR A 395 -2.69 26.84 9.60
CA THR A 395 -3.14 25.53 10.08
C THR A 395 -2.57 25.18 11.47
N GLU A 396 -1.41 25.70 11.87
CA GLU A 396 -0.79 25.45 13.17
C GLU A 396 -1.42 26.27 14.30
N LYS A 397 -2.23 27.29 13.98
CA LYS A 397 -2.91 28.13 14.97
C LYS A 397 -3.99 27.38 15.75
N GLN A 398 -4.48 26.26 15.21
CA GLN A 398 -5.50 25.44 15.87
C GLN A 398 -4.97 24.70 17.12
N PHE A 399 -3.65 24.57 17.25
CA PHE A 399 -3.02 23.88 18.37
C PHE A 399 -2.58 24.87 19.45
N SER A 400 -2.76 24.49 20.71
CA SER A 400 -2.24 25.23 21.85
C SER A 400 -0.82 24.76 22.19
N GLY A 401 -0.61 23.44 22.34
CA GLY A 401 0.63 22.85 22.85
C GLY A 401 1.36 21.91 21.89
N ILE A 402 0.71 21.42 20.83
CA ILE A 402 1.27 20.41 19.90
C ILE A 402 1.72 20.96 18.54
N LYS A 403 2.16 22.22 18.50
CA LYS A 403 2.65 22.85 17.28
C LYS A 403 3.92 22.18 16.76
N GLY A 404 4.03 22.15 15.44
CA GLY A 404 5.20 21.63 14.74
C GLY A 404 5.15 20.11 14.47
N PRO A 405 5.41 19.68 13.22
CA PRO A 405 5.26 18.28 12.82
C PRO A 405 6.24 17.33 13.51
N LEU A 406 7.46 17.78 13.82
CA LEU A 406 8.47 16.99 14.54
C LEU A 406 8.03 16.74 15.99
N TYR A 407 7.53 17.76 16.68
CA TYR A 407 7.07 17.58 18.05
C TYR A 407 5.88 16.61 18.12
N ARG A 408 4.92 16.72 17.19
CA ARG A 408 3.83 15.75 17.05
C ARG A 408 4.31 14.33 16.81
N GLN A 409 5.40 14.13 16.06
CA GLN A 409 6.00 12.81 15.83
C GLN A 409 6.42 12.14 17.16
N LEU A 410 7.10 12.86 18.06
CA LEU A 410 7.47 12.34 19.38
C LEU A 410 6.26 12.05 20.27
N LEU A 411 5.23 12.90 20.21
CA LEU A 411 3.97 12.68 20.93
C LEU A 411 3.25 11.42 20.42
N PHE A 412 3.26 11.16 19.11
CA PHE A 412 2.77 9.91 18.52
C PHE A 412 3.51 8.70 19.07
N TYR A 413 4.84 8.77 19.21
CA TYR A 413 5.63 7.67 19.78
C TYR A 413 5.28 7.38 21.24
N LYS A 414 5.14 8.43 22.06
CA LYS A 414 4.65 8.30 23.44
C LYS A 414 3.25 7.69 23.48
N LEU A 415 2.34 8.13 22.62
CA LEU A 415 0.98 7.59 22.53
C LEU A 415 0.96 6.11 22.17
N LEU A 416 1.70 5.69 21.14
CA LEU A 416 1.75 4.32 20.66
C LEU A 416 2.33 3.36 21.72
N LEU A 417 3.40 3.77 22.41
CA LEU A 417 3.97 2.97 23.50
C LEU A 417 3.01 2.85 24.68
N GLY A 418 2.26 3.91 25.00
CA GLY A 418 1.22 3.86 26.02
C GLY A 418 0.05 2.93 25.67
N LEU A 419 -0.24 2.72 24.39
CA LEU A 419 -1.27 1.80 23.89
C LEU A 419 -0.78 0.36 23.72
N HIS A 420 0.52 0.10 23.90
CA HIS A 420 1.10 -1.21 23.62
C HIS A 420 0.65 -2.25 24.68
N PRO A 421 0.01 -3.38 24.29
CA PRO A 421 -0.71 -4.25 25.22
C PRO A 421 0.16 -4.92 26.30
N THR A 422 1.38 -5.30 25.94
CA THR A 422 2.24 -6.12 26.80
C THR A 422 3.30 -5.31 27.55
N ARG A 423 3.51 -4.06 27.15
CA ARG A 423 4.59 -3.20 27.67
C ARG A 423 4.21 -1.72 27.57
N PRO A 424 3.26 -1.23 28.39
CA PRO A 424 2.99 0.21 28.48
C PRO A 424 4.17 0.88 29.19
N HIS A 425 5.18 1.28 28.42
CA HIS A 425 6.31 2.04 28.95
C HIS A 425 5.87 3.49 29.18
N HIS A 426 6.21 4.06 30.34
CA HIS A 426 6.01 5.48 30.59
C HIS A 426 7.10 6.27 29.87
N VAL A 427 6.76 6.92 28.76
CA VAL A 427 7.71 7.76 28.04
C VAL A 427 7.79 9.13 28.72
N GLU A 428 8.94 9.41 29.33
CA GLU A 428 9.19 10.67 30.05
C GLU A 428 9.59 11.78 29.07
N SER A 429 10.47 11.45 28.12
CA SER A 429 11.01 12.40 27.15
C SER A 429 11.19 11.77 25.78
N GLY A 430 11.19 12.62 24.76
CA GLY A 430 11.59 12.26 23.41
C GLY A 430 12.81 13.06 23.00
N ALA A 431 13.68 12.49 22.16
CA ALA A 431 14.86 13.17 21.68
C ALA A 431 15.02 13.05 20.17
N PHE A 432 15.52 14.11 19.54
CA PHE A 432 16.01 14.06 18.16
C PHE A 432 17.52 14.08 18.12
N TRP A 433 18.09 13.17 17.34
CA TRP A 433 19.52 13.18 17.02
C TRP A 433 19.69 13.64 15.58
N PHE A 434 20.14 14.88 15.41
CA PHE A 434 20.42 15.45 14.10
C PHE A 434 21.82 15.04 13.64
N LEU A 435 21.86 14.19 12.62
CA LEU A 435 23.09 13.65 12.02
C LEU A 435 23.53 14.48 10.81
N GLY A 436 22.62 15.26 10.21
CA GLY A 436 22.92 16.07 9.02
C GLY A 436 23.87 17.24 9.26
N PRO A 437 24.16 18.03 8.21
CA PRO A 437 25.13 19.12 8.27
C PRO A 437 24.84 20.11 9.41
N THR A 438 25.90 20.57 10.08
CA THR A 438 25.79 21.54 11.18
C THR A 438 26.92 22.56 11.10
N GLN A 439 26.67 23.77 11.58
CA GLN A 439 27.69 24.81 11.74
C GLN A 439 28.48 24.68 13.06
N SER A 440 28.00 23.85 13.99
CA SER A 440 28.63 23.68 15.31
C SER A 440 29.35 22.34 15.43
N THR A 441 30.61 22.35 15.86
CA THR A 441 31.41 21.13 16.07
C THR A 441 30.87 20.18 17.16
N LYS A 442 29.83 20.58 17.91
CA LYS A 442 29.21 19.77 18.97
C LYS A 442 27.75 19.51 18.65
N SER A 443 27.47 18.37 18.00
CA SER A 443 26.09 17.85 17.93
C SER A 443 25.69 17.33 19.31
N ARG A 444 24.47 17.66 19.76
CA ARG A 444 23.92 17.19 21.04
C ARG A 444 22.48 16.71 20.84
N PRO A 445 22.03 15.70 21.58
CA PRO A 445 20.63 15.28 21.54
C PRO A 445 19.70 16.45 21.86
N ARG A 446 18.66 16.64 21.04
CA ARG A 446 17.58 17.60 21.31
C ARG A 446 16.50 16.91 22.11
N ILE A 447 16.60 16.96 23.43
CA ILE A 447 15.66 16.33 24.35
C ILE A 447 14.49 17.28 24.60
N LEU A 448 13.27 16.78 24.45
CA LEU A 448 12.03 17.49 24.73
C LEU A 448 11.20 16.72 25.77
N THR A 449 10.63 17.45 26.70
CA THR A 449 9.59 16.92 27.59
C THR A 449 8.30 16.71 26.81
N LEU A 450 7.57 15.64 27.15
CA LEU A 450 6.32 15.24 26.50
C LEU A 450 5.18 15.22 27.55
N PRO A 451 4.59 16.37 27.91
CA PRO A 451 3.54 16.43 28.93
C PRO A 451 2.29 15.64 28.54
N ASP A 452 1.59 15.06 29.51
CA ASP A 452 0.36 14.30 29.25
C ASP A 452 -0.78 15.18 28.71
N GLU A 453 -0.79 16.47 29.05
CA GLU A 453 -1.71 17.46 28.47
C GLU A 453 -1.60 17.52 26.94
N HIS A 454 -0.38 17.53 26.42
CA HIS A 454 -0.12 17.57 24.97
C HIS A 454 -0.51 16.23 24.29
N ILE A 455 -0.42 15.12 25.02
CA ILE A 455 -0.90 13.82 24.54
C ILE A 455 -2.43 13.80 24.46
N ASN A 456 -3.12 14.43 25.40
CA ASN A 456 -4.58 14.53 25.38
C ASN A 456 -5.05 15.43 24.22
N GLU A 457 -4.42 16.59 24.02
CA GLU A 457 -4.67 17.45 22.85
C GLU A 457 -4.45 16.66 21.53
N LEU A 458 -3.35 15.88 21.43
CA LEU A 458 -3.10 15.04 20.26
C LEU A 458 -4.22 14.01 20.03
N LYS A 459 -4.68 13.32 21.08
CA LYS A 459 -5.77 12.35 20.98
C LYS A 459 -7.07 13.00 20.48
N GLU A 460 -7.39 14.19 20.98
CA GLU A 460 -8.57 14.96 20.55
C GLU A 460 -8.49 15.28 19.05
N HIS A 461 -7.36 15.80 18.57
CA HIS A 461 -7.21 16.11 17.14
C HIS A 461 -7.16 14.86 16.25
N ILE A 462 -6.60 13.74 16.72
CA ILE A 462 -6.70 12.44 16.02
C ILE A 462 -8.16 12.01 15.90
N GLN A 463 -8.96 12.14 16.96
CA GLN A 463 -10.39 11.82 16.94
C GLN A 463 -11.17 12.73 15.99
N ILE A 464 -10.86 14.04 15.98
CA ILE A 464 -11.45 15.01 15.05
C ILE A 464 -11.14 14.61 13.61
N MET A 465 -9.86 14.43 13.27
CA MET A 465 -9.44 13.99 11.93
C MET A 465 -10.17 12.71 11.53
N TYR A 466 -10.16 11.69 12.40
CA TYR A 466 -10.76 10.39 12.09
C TYR A 466 -12.28 10.47 11.86
N LYS A 467 -12.98 11.33 12.61
CA LYS A 467 -14.39 11.60 12.40
C LYS A 467 -14.62 12.34 11.08
N THR A 468 -13.81 13.37 10.82
CA THR A 468 -13.94 14.19 9.60
C THR A 468 -13.70 13.37 8.35
N ILE A 469 -12.60 12.61 8.24
CA ILE A 469 -12.28 11.85 7.01
C ILE A 469 -13.28 10.73 6.70
N ARG A 470 -14.08 10.30 7.69
CA ARG A 470 -15.15 9.31 7.54
C ARG A 470 -16.52 9.93 7.28
N ASP A 471 -16.63 11.25 7.30
CA ASP A 471 -17.86 11.90 6.86
C ASP A 471 -17.98 11.74 5.33
N PRO A 472 -19.10 11.23 4.78
CA PRO A 472 -19.29 11.14 3.33
C PRO A 472 -19.12 12.47 2.59
N VAL A 473 -19.34 13.60 3.28
CA VAL A 473 -19.20 14.96 2.71
C VAL A 473 -17.76 15.45 2.74
N PHE A 474 -16.83 14.80 3.46
CA PHE A 474 -15.43 15.19 3.59
C PHE A 474 -14.79 15.55 2.25
N ILE A 475 -14.98 14.71 1.25
CA ILE A 475 -14.34 14.89 -0.06
C ILE A 475 -14.85 16.13 -0.81
N ARG A 476 -16.06 16.60 -0.49
CA ARG A 476 -16.64 17.83 -1.01
C ARG A 476 -16.08 19.08 -0.34
N THR A 477 -15.45 18.94 0.82
CA THR A 477 -14.76 20.04 1.52
C THR A 477 -13.34 20.28 1.00
N ILE A 478 -12.83 19.38 0.15
CA ILE A 478 -11.47 19.47 -0.39
C ILE A 478 -11.45 20.43 -1.58
N PRO A 479 -10.57 21.45 -1.58
CA PRO A 479 -10.42 22.36 -2.72
C PRO A 479 -9.66 21.64 -3.83
N TRP A 480 -10.37 21.17 -4.84
CA TRP A 480 -9.81 20.41 -5.99
C TRP A 480 -9.20 21.29 -7.09
N GLU A 481 -9.15 22.60 -6.90
CA GLU A 481 -8.71 23.56 -7.92
C GLU A 481 -7.24 23.31 -8.34
N LEU A 482 -6.99 23.26 -9.65
CA LEU A 482 -5.70 22.91 -10.25
C LEU A 482 -4.53 23.80 -9.83
N GLU A 483 -4.80 25.05 -9.45
CA GLU A 483 -3.81 25.97 -8.88
C GLU A 483 -3.28 25.48 -7.52
N ALA A 484 -4.09 24.75 -6.74
CA ALA A 484 -3.68 24.12 -5.49
C ALA A 484 -2.78 22.88 -5.71
N LEU A 485 -2.91 22.21 -6.87
CA LEU A 485 -2.03 21.09 -7.26
C LEU A 485 -0.62 21.59 -7.64
N GLN A 486 -0.52 22.72 -8.35
CA GLN A 486 0.77 23.31 -8.77
C GLN A 486 1.62 23.80 -7.59
N LEU A 487 1.01 24.18 -6.46
CA LEU A 487 1.71 24.68 -5.28
C LEU A 487 2.25 23.56 -4.36
N SER A 488 1.82 22.30 -4.54
CA SER A 488 2.09 21.20 -3.59
C SER A 488 3.29 20.31 -3.94
N HIS A 489 3.82 20.41 -5.17
CA HIS A 489 4.96 19.61 -5.61
C HIS A 489 6.17 20.52 -5.85
N GLY A 490 7.03 20.60 -4.85
CA GLY A 490 8.33 21.29 -4.91
C GLY A 490 9.34 20.65 -5.88
N LEU A 491 8.92 20.28 -7.09
CA LEU A 491 9.81 19.85 -8.17
C LEU A 491 10.25 21.02 -9.07
N VAL A 492 9.61 22.20 -8.98
CA VAL A 492 9.96 23.36 -9.82
C VAL A 492 10.82 24.40 -9.09
N ASN A 493 10.77 24.48 -7.76
CA ASN A 493 11.57 25.45 -7.00
C ASN A 493 12.51 24.76 -6.01
N HIS A 494 13.56 24.12 -6.53
CA HIS A 494 14.93 24.16 -6.00
C HIS A 494 15.94 23.84 -7.11
#